data_AF-A0A2V7SVZ1-F1
#
_entry.id   AF-A0A2V7SVZ1-F1
#
_cell.length_a   1.000
_cell.length_b   1.000
_cell.length_c   1.000
_cell.angle_alpha   90.00
_cell.angle_beta   90.00
_cell.angle_gamma   90.00
#
_symmetry.space_group_name_H-M   'P 1'
#
loop_
_entity.id
_entity.type
_entity.pdbx_description
1 polymer ?
#
loop_
_entity_poly.entity_id
_entity_poly.type
_entity_poly.pdbx_seq_one_letter_code
_entity_poly.pdbx_strand_id
1 'polypeptide(L)'
;MDRIHWTLHADVMILRARSTARELRRRRRDTSSRLVGELNPGPWTIMLSTSRILVPVLAVGLLSTAAFAQKTTDLGTGRGGSAHIKTEWTVGGAHVALSYGRPKLKGRAEATLMPPGQPWRTGADAATVITTDKPLTFGKVVLQPGSYTINTQPDERAWQLIFGKLEKEGQWGVPYLPALEIARTPMTVQKLSKPVEQLTIDIDRKGGGQRLRIEWGTVSASAPFTIGK
;
A
#
# COMPACT_ATOMS: atom_id res chain seq x y z
N MET A 1 -24.30 37.63 -52.18
CA MET A 1 -24.81 38.95 -51.77
C MET A 1 -24.42 39.16 -50.30
N ASP A 2 -23.12 39.12 -49.98
CA ASP A 2 -22.06 40.11 -50.28
C ASP A 2 -22.00 41.19 -49.19
N ARG A 3 -21.06 41.06 -48.25
CA ARG A 3 -19.82 41.84 -48.31
C ARG A 3 -18.86 41.52 -47.15
N ILE A 4 -17.63 41.24 -47.57
CA ILE A 4 -16.39 41.18 -46.81
C ILE A 4 -15.87 42.63 -46.61
N HIS A 5 -15.15 42.91 -45.50
CA HIS A 5 -13.91 43.71 -45.38
C HIS A 5 -13.59 43.88 -43.86
N TRP A 6 -12.58 43.21 -43.27
CA TRP A 6 -11.17 43.65 -43.04
C TRP A 6 -11.09 44.91 -42.14
N THR A 7 -10.33 45.05 -41.03
CA THR A 7 -8.94 44.64 -40.71
C THR A 7 -8.54 45.00 -39.24
N LEU A 8 -7.65 44.18 -38.65
CA LEU A 8 -6.49 44.48 -37.76
C LEU A 8 -6.63 45.23 -36.41
N HIS A 9 -6.19 44.58 -35.33
CA HIS A 9 -4.98 44.86 -34.50
C HIS A 9 -4.87 43.71 -33.45
N ALA A 10 -3.90 42.79 -33.52
CA ALA A 10 -2.59 42.83 -32.85
C ALA A 10 -2.72 43.06 -31.32
N ASP A 11 -2.15 42.31 -30.38
CA ASP A 11 -1.04 41.36 -30.42
C ASP A 11 -0.89 40.68 -29.02
N VAL A 12 -0.26 39.50 -29.01
CA VAL A 12 0.63 38.93 -27.96
C VAL A 12 0.08 38.65 -26.53
N MET A 13 -0.20 37.39 -26.15
CA MET A 13 0.71 36.32 -25.66
C MET A 13 1.53 36.60 -24.37
N ILE A 14 1.12 35.93 -23.27
CA ILE A 14 1.89 35.01 -22.42
C ILE A 14 3.44 35.20 -22.36
N LEU A 15 4.04 35.49 -21.18
CA LEU A 15 5.02 34.63 -20.45
C LEU A 15 5.77 35.31 -19.29
N ARG A 16 6.43 34.45 -18.51
CA ARG A 16 7.10 34.58 -17.19
C ARG A 16 8.42 35.39 -17.19
N ALA A 17 8.84 35.74 -15.96
CA ALA A 17 10.17 35.53 -15.35
C ALA A 17 11.13 36.74 -15.11
N ARG A 18 11.44 36.91 -13.81
CA ARG A 18 12.75 37.16 -13.15
C ARG A 18 13.51 38.51 -13.30
N SER A 19 14.04 38.89 -12.13
CA SER A 19 15.30 39.64 -11.85
C SER A 19 15.23 41.17 -12.05
N THR A 20 15.92 42.07 -11.33
CA THR A 20 17.01 41.97 -10.33
C THR A 20 17.03 43.31 -9.57
N ALA A 21 17.20 43.28 -8.24
CA ALA A 21 17.37 44.49 -7.43
C ALA A 21 18.86 44.74 -7.11
N ARG A 22 19.32 45.88 -7.60
CA ARG A 22 20.54 46.67 -7.30
C ARG A 22 20.96 46.58 -5.83
N GLU A 23 22.20 46.23 -5.51
CA GLU A 23 23.41 47.08 -5.47
C GLU A 23 23.71 47.54 -4.03
N LEU A 24 25.01 47.62 -3.67
CA LEU A 24 25.61 48.30 -2.50
C LEU A 24 25.76 47.49 -1.19
N ARG A 25 26.96 46.91 -0.97
CA ARG A 25 28.06 47.54 -0.19
C ARG A 25 29.16 46.55 0.24
N ARG A 26 30.36 46.86 -0.26
CA ARG A 26 31.70 46.85 0.38
C ARG A 26 32.33 45.53 0.87
N ARG A 27 33.43 45.27 0.14
CA ARG A 27 34.57 44.38 0.37
C ARG A 27 35.33 44.59 1.69
N ARG A 28 35.90 43.44 2.14
CA ARG A 28 37.26 43.11 2.64
C ARG A 28 37.89 44.01 3.72
N ARG A 29 38.22 43.50 4.93
CA ARG A 29 39.20 42.45 5.33
C ARG A 29 40.64 42.98 5.32
N ASP A 30 41.20 43.15 6.53
CA ASP A 30 42.62 43.09 6.94
C ASP A 30 42.75 43.80 8.32
N THR A 31 43.61 43.49 9.29
CA THR A 31 44.62 42.45 9.52
C THR A 31 44.95 42.46 11.01
N SER A 32 45.28 41.28 11.51
CA SER A 32 46.00 40.90 12.73
C SER A 32 46.91 41.96 13.37
N SER A 33 46.93 42.00 14.71
CA SER A 33 48.07 41.54 15.53
C SER A 33 48.31 42.37 16.80
N ARG A 34 48.85 41.66 17.80
CA ARG A 34 49.64 42.09 18.97
C ARG A 34 48.92 42.19 20.32
N LEU A 35 49.25 41.13 21.08
CA LEU A 35 49.33 40.95 22.52
C LEU A 35 49.96 42.11 23.29
N VAL A 36 49.65 42.11 24.59
CA VAL A 36 50.41 42.47 25.82
C VAL A 36 49.46 43.29 26.69
N GLY A 37 48.95 42.72 27.78
CA GLY A 37 49.46 42.95 29.15
C GLY A 37 48.86 44.26 29.68
N GLU A 38 48.25 44.40 30.85
CA GLU A 38 48.28 43.70 32.12
C GLU A 38 47.30 44.51 33.04
N LEU A 39 47.08 44.05 34.28
CA LEU A 39 46.56 44.81 35.44
C LEU A 39 45.04 44.78 35.72
N ASN A 40 44.70 43.79 36.55
CA ASN A 40 43.71 43.79 37.66
C ASN A 40 44.13 44.82 38.76
N PRO A 41 43.34 45.18 39.81
CA PRO A 41 41.94 44.90 40.16
C PRO A 41 41.10 46.13 40.61
N GLY A 42 39.79 45.93 40.76
CA GLY A 42 38.93 46.78 41.59
C GLY A 42 37.45 46.35 41.56
N PRO A 43 36.81 45.94 42.67
CA PRO A 43 35.55 45.19 42.65
C PRO A 43 34.30 46.07 42.88
N TRP A 44 33.13 45.40 42.87
CA TRP A 44 31.83 45.81 43.41
C TRP A 44 30.89 46.56 42.47
N THR A 45 30.27 45.84 41.52
CA THR A 45 28.79 45.84 41.50
C THR A 45 28.25 44.56 40.92
N ILE A 46 27.39 43.92 41.70
CA ILE A 46 26.69 42.68 41.41
C ILE A 46 25.53 43.03 40.47
N MET A 47 25.50 42.44 39.28
CA MET A 47 24.24 42.16 38.59
C MET A 47 24.21 40.68 38.27
N LEU A 48 23.50 39.92 39.11
CA LEU A 48 23.02 38.58 38.77
C LEU A 48 22.13 38.68 37.53
N SER A 49 22.72 38.54 36.35
CA SER A 49 21.96 38.06 35.20
C SER A 49 21.97 36.54 35.31
N THR A 50 20.89 35.99 35.86
CA THR A 50 20.62 34.55 35.81
C THR A 50 20.43 34.16 34.34
N SER A 51 21.53 33.88 33.65
CA SER A 51 21.50 33.18 32.36
C SER A 51 20.96 31.78 32.61
N ARG A 52 19.64 31.63 32.46
CA ARG A 52 19.00 30.34 32.25
C ARG A 52 19.51 29.83 30.91
N ILE A 53 20.57 29.03 30.95
CA ILE A 53 21.00 28.24 29.81
C ILE A 53 19.89 27.22 29.57
N LEU A 54 18.97 27.55 28.67
CA LEU A 54 18.06 26.59 28.06
C LEU A 54 18.92 25.64 27.23
N VAL A 55 19.25 24.48 27.80
CA VAL A 55 19.73 23.33 27.02
C VAL A 55 18.52 22.84 26.22
N PRO A 56 18.52 22.91 24.88
CA PRO A 56 17.49 22.22 24.11
C PRO A 56 17.81 20.73 24.23
N VAL A 57 17.10 20.03 25.12
CA VAL A 57 17.03 18.58 25.08
C VAL A 57 16.34 18.23 23.77
N LEU A 58 17.15 17.91 22.76
CA LEU A 58 16.68 17.34 21.50
C LEU A 58 16.17 15.94 21.84
N ALA A 59 14.91 15.85 22.24
CA ALA A 59 14.21 14.58 22.34
C ALA A 59 14.03 14.06 20.91
N VAL A 60 15.03 13.34 20.41
CA VAL A 60 14.88 12.48 19.23
C VAL A 60 13.91 11.38 19.65
N GLY A 61 12.62 11.66 19.50
CA GLY A 61 11.58 10.65 19.58
C GLY A 61 11.84 9.64 18.48
N LEU A 62 12.48 8.53 18.83
CA LEU A 62 12.46 7.31 18.04
C LEU A 62 11.00 6.88 17.94
N LEU A 63 10.31 7.36 16.91
CA LEU A 63 9.04 6.82 16.49
C LEU A 63 9.34 5.41 15.96
N SER A 64 9.31 4.41 16.85
CA SER A 64 9.40 3.02 16.46
C SER A 64 8.16 2.67 15.66
N THR A 65 8.21 2.87 14.35
CA THR A 65 7.24 2.24 13.46
C THR A 65 7.44 0.74 13.60
N ALA A 66 6.47 0.05 14.20
CA ALA A 66 6.45 -1.40 14.20
C ALA A 66 6.54 -1.86 12.74
N ALA A 67 7.70 -2.38 12.35
CA ALA A 67 7.90 -2.95 11.04
C ALA A 67 7.01 -4.19 10.94
N PHE A 68 5.95 -4.11 10.17
CA PHE A 68 5.13 -5.26 9.87
C PHE A 68 5.97 -6.21 9.01
N ALA A 69 6.29 -7.38 9.55
CA ALA A 69 6.98 -8.43 8.80
C ALA A 69 6.03 -9.02 7.76
N GLN A 70 6.05 -8.45 6.55
CA GLN A 70 5.50 -9.05 5.34
C GLN A 70 6.66 -9.63 4.54
N LYS A 71 6.59 -10.91 4.22
CA LYS A 71 7.57 -11.59 3.36
C LYS A 71 6.85 -12.11 2.12
N THR A 72 7.31 -11.71 0.94
CA THR A 72 6.84 -12.30 -0.32
C THR A 72 7.96 -13.10 -0.94
N THR A 73 7.66 -14.35 -1.29
CA THR A 73 8.57 -15.29 -1.94
C THR A 73 8.04 -15.60 -3.33
N ASP A 74 8.89 -15.50 -4.35
CA ASP A 74 8.59 -15.94 -5.71
C ASP A 74 8.66 -17.47 -5.78
N LEU A 75 7.61 -18.11 -6.31
CA LEU A 75 7.49 -19.55 -6.49
C LEU A 75 7.75 -19.97 -7.95
N GLY A 76 8.17 -19.03 -8.80
CA GLY A 76 8.40 -19.22 -10.22
C GLY A 76 7.15 -19.02 -11.07
N THR A 77 7.26 -19.40 -12.33
CA THR A 77 6.16 -19.28 -13.30
C THR A 77 5.48 -20.64 -13.45
N GLY A 78 4.16 -20.66 -13.28
CA GLY A 78 3.36 -21.87 -13.46
C GLY A 78 3.21 -22.27 -14.93
N ARG A 79 2.66 -23.46 -15.17
CA ARG A 79 2.50 -24.02 -16.53
C ARG A 79 1.70 -23.12 -17.47
N GLY A 80 0.74 -22.35 -16.93
CA GLY A 80 -0.06 -21.39 -17.68
C GLY A 80 0.62 -20.02 -17.89
N GLY A 81 1.90 -19.88 -17.53
CA GLY A 81 2.69 -18.67 -17.75
C GLY A 81 2.43 -17.54 -16.75
N SER A 82 1.73 -17.81 -15.65
CA SER A 82 1.48 -16.84 -14.58
C SER A 82 2.53 -16.97 -13.48
N ALA A 83 3.05 -15.84 -12.99
CA ALA A 83 3.95 -15.83 -11.83
C ALA A 83 3.20 -16.32 -10.58
N HIS A 84 3.82 -17.16 -9.78
CA HIS A 84 3.28 -17.67 -8.53
C HIS A 84 4.06 -17.07 -7.38
N ILE A 85 3.37 -16.68 -6.31
CA ILE A 85 4.00 -16.15 -5.11
C ILE A 85 3.40 -16.77 -3.86
N LYS A 86 4.20 -16.79 -2.79
CA LYS A 86 3.73 -16.95 -1.42
C LYS A 86 3.97 -15.66 -0.67
N THR A 87 2.94 -15.06 -0.11
CA THR A 87 3.07 -13.92 0.81
C THR A 87 2.69 -14.35 2.22
N GLU A 88 3.48 -13.93 3.19
CA GLU A 88 3.37 -14.29 4.61
C GLU A 88 3.30 -13.01 5.43
N TRP A 89 2.40 -12.99 6.41
CA TRP A 89 2.19 -11.86 7.31
C TRP A 89 2.09 -12.35 8.76
N THR A 90 2.61 -11.56 9.69
CA THR A 90 2.24 -11.64 11.11
C THR A 90 1.20 -10.57 11.42
N VAL A 91 -0.04 -10.98 11.67
CA VAL A 91 -1.20 -10.09 11.89
C VAL A 91 -1.82 -10.46 13.23
N GLY A 92 -1.95 -9.52 14.17
CA GLY A 92 -2.53 -9.77 15.50
C GLY A 92 -1.99 -11.02 16.22
N GLY A 93 -0.71 -11.35 16.01
CA GLY A 93 -0.07 -12.55 16.56
C GLY A 93 -0.44 -13.87 15.88
N ALA A 94 -1.15 -13.84 14.75
CA ALA A 94 -1.35 -14.97 13.85
C ALA A 94 -0.35 -14.90 12.69
N HIS A 95 0.19 -16.05 12.32
CA HIS A 95 0.91 -16.25 11.07
C HIS A 95 -0.09 -16.64 9.98
N VAL A 96 -0.22 -15.77 8.97
CA VAL A 96 -1.08 -15.99 7.81
C VAL A 96 -0.22 -16.07 6.57
N ALA A 97 -0.44 -17.07 5.73
CA ALA A 97 0.22 -17.21 4.43
C ALA A 97 -0.80 -17.34 3.33
N LEU A 98 -0.48 -16.79 2.15
CA LEU A 98 -1.28 -16.93 0.94
C LEU A 98 -0.38 -17.33 -0.22
N SER A 99 -0.71 -18.43 -0.89
CA SER A 99 -0.03 -18.90 -2.10
C SER A 99 -0.99 -18.86 -3.29
N TYR A 100 -0.60 -18.21 -4.38
CA TYR A 100 -1.46 -18.06 -5.56
C TYR A 100 -0.70 -17.71 -6.85
N GLY A 101 -1.30 -18.07 -7.98
CA GLY A 101 -0.89 -17.60 -9.31
C GLY A 101 -1.47 -16.22 -9.63
N ARG A 102 -0.65 -15.35 -10.23
CA ARG A 102 -0.93 -13.94 -10.51
C ARG A 102 -1.12 -13.68 -12.02
N PRO A 103 -2.29 -14.00 -12.60
CA PRO A 103 -2.55 -13.72 -14.01
C PRO A 103 -2.54 -12.22 -14.32
N LYS A 104 -2.19 -11.90 -15.57
CA LYS A 104 -2.26 -10.55 -16.13
C LYS A 104 -3.48 -10.43 -17.05
N LEU A 105 -4.09 -9.24 -17.12
CA LEU A 105 -5.21 -9.00 -18.05
C LEU A 105 -4.75 -9.11 -19.50
N LYS A 106 -3.57 -8.56 -19.84
CA LYS A 106 -3.03 -8.54 -21.22
C LYS A 106 -4.03 -7.96 -22.22
N GLY A 107 -4.72 -6.88 -21.83
CA GLY A 107 -5.75 -6.22 -22.65
C GLY A 107 -7.12 -6.92 -22.69
N ARG A 108 -7.29 -8.05 -22.00
CA ARG A 108 -8.60 -8.73 -21.88
C ARG A 108 -9.48 -8.04 -20.84
N ALA A 109 -10.79 -8.12 -21.04
CA ALA A 109 -11.76 -7.69 -20.05
C ALA A 109 -11.70 -8.58 -18.80
N GLU A 110 -11.84 -7.98 -17.63
CA GLU A 110 -11.88 -8.69 -16.33
C GLU A 110 -12.95 -9.79 -16.33
N ALA A 111 -14.16 -9.48 -16.81
CA ALA A 111 -15.29 -10.41 -16.87
C ALA A 111 -15.01 -11.70 -17.66
N THR A 112 -14.03 -11.71 -18.57
CA THR A 112 -13.61 -12.93 -19.29
C THR A 112 -12.79 -13.87 -18.40
N LEU A 113 -12.11 -13.35 -17.38
CA LEU A 113 -11.22 -14.09 -16.49
C LEU A 113 -11.83 -14.33 -15.11
N MET A 114 -12.74 -13.45 -14.70
CA MET A 114 -13.53 -13.49 -13.46
C MET A 114 -15.02 -13.37 -13.82
N PRO A 115 -15.68 -14.46 -14.28
CA PRO A 115 -17.04 -14.40 -14.81
C PRO A 115 -18.05 -13.94 -13.75
N PRO A 116 -18.85 -12.88 -14.02
CA PRO A 116 -19.91 -12.45 -13.11
C PRO A 116 -20.95 -13.56 -12.86
N GLY A 117 -21.41 -13.66 -11.62
CA GLY A 117 -22.39 -14.64 -11.16
C GLY A 117 -21.83 -16.06 -10.97
N GLN A 118 -20.56 -16.32 -11.30
CA GLN A 118 -19.98 -17.67 -11.25
C GLN A 118 -18.73 -17.75 -10.35
N PRO A 119 -18.59 -18.79 -9.50
CA PRO A 119 -17.36 -19.04 -8.79
C PRO A 119 -16.19 -19.28 -9.76
N TRP A 120 -15.04 -18.69 -9.46
CA TRP A 120 -13.78 -18.95 -10.16
C TRP A 120 -12.64 -19.07 -9.15
N ARG A 121 -11.47 -19.49 -9.64
CA ARG A 121 -10.32 -19.87 -8.80
C ARG A 121 -9.60 -18.74 -8.07
N THR A 122 -9.91 -17.47 -8.37
CA THR A 122 -9.18 -16.31 -7.81
C THR A 122 -7.67 -16.40 -7.98
N GLY A 123 -7.20 -16.70 -9.20
CA GLY A 123 -5.80 -17.01 -9.48
C GLY A 123 -5.59 -17.67 -10.85
N ALA A 124 -4.41 -18.24 -11.04
CA ALA A 124 -4.04 -19.03 -12.22
C ALA A 124 -3.35 -20.33 -11.80
N ASP A 125 -3.48 -21.36 -12.63
CA ASP A 125 -2.88 -22.70 -12.42
C ASP A 125 -3.34 -23.39 -11.13
N ALA A 126 -2.47 -23.46 -10.11
CA ALA A 126 -2.79 -24.06 -8.82
C ALA A 126 -3.87 -23.27 -8.07
N ALA A 127 -4.58 -23.93 -7.16
CA ALA A 127 -5.57 -23.29 -6.31
C ALA A 127 -4.92 -22.19 -5.47
N THR A 128 -5.64 -21.08 -5.28
CA THR A 128 -5.27 -20.05 -4.31
C THR A 128 -5.49 -20.63 -2.91
N VAL A 129 -4.42 -20.66 -2.10
CA VAL A 129 -4.43 -21.29 -0.77
C VAL A 129 -4.12 -20.25 0.29
N ILE A 130 -4.98 -20.16 1.31
CA ILE A 130 -4.71 -19.45 2.55
C ILE A 130 -4.37 -20.46 3.65
N THR A 131 -3.31 -20.18 4.41
CA THR A 131 -2.90 -20.96 5.57
C THR A 131 -2.84 -20.05 6.78
N THR A 132 -3.30 -20.53 7.93
CA THR A 132 -3.25 -19.78 9.19
C THR A 132 -3.00 -20.70 10.38
N ASP A 133 -2.28 -20.19 11.38
CA ASP A 133 -2.00 -20.88 12.65
C ASP A 133 -2.98 -20.53 13.77
N LYS A 134 -3.87 -19.56 13.54
CA LYS A 134 -4.90 -19.11 14.48
C LYS A 134 -6.26 -19.00 13.79
N PRO A 135 -7.37 -19.00 14.54
CA PRO A 135 -8.67 -18.84 13.92
C PRO A 135 -8.79 -17.49 13.21
N LEU A 136 -9.28 -17.48 11.97
CA LEU A 136 -9.61 -16.27 11.22
C LEU A 136 -11.14 -16.18 11.06
N THR A 137 -11.74 -15.09 11.53
CA THR A 137 -13.19 -14.89 11.46
C THR A 137 -13.55 -13.86 10.40
N PHE A 138 -14.24 -14.28 9.35
CA PHE A 138 -14.77 -13.44 8.28
C PHE A 138 -16.30 -13.32 8.39
N GLY A 139 -16.77 -12.25 9.05
CA GLY A 139 -18.20 -12.10 9.34
C GLY A 139 -18.69 -13.22 10.25
N LYS A 140 -19.57 -14.10 9.75
CA LYS A 140 -20.08 -15.27 10.48
C LYS A 140 -19.25 -16.55 10.26
N VAL A 141 -18.28 -16.52 9.35
CA VAL A 141 -17.45 -17.68 8.99
C VAL A 141 -16.20 -17.68 9.86
N VAL A 142 -15.90 -18.82 10.50
CA VAL A 142 -14.66 -19.02 11.25
C VAL A 142 -13.83 -20.09 10.55
N LEU A 143 -12.65 -19.73 10.08
CA LEU A 143 -11.63 -20.68 9.66
C LEU A 143 -10.78 -21.04 10.87
N GLN A 144 -10.69 -22.32 11.17
CA GLN A 144 -9.79 -22.81 12.21
C GLN A 144 -8.33 -22.80 11.70
N PRO A 145 -7.32 -22.99 12.56
CA PRO A 145 -5.95 -23.20 12.10
C PRO A 145 -5.88 -24.31 11.04
N GLY A 146 -5.23 -24.04 9.91
CA GLY A 146 -5.18 -24.96 8.78
C GLY A 146 -4.98 -24.26 7.43
N SER A 147 -5.10 -25.05 6.36
CA SER A 147 -4.99 -24.60 4.97
C SER A 147 -6.32 -24.78 4.23
N TYR A 148 -6.73 -23.75 3.49
CA TYR A 148 -8.01 -23.69 2.79
C TYR A 148 -7.81 -23.16 1.38
N THR A 149 -8.64 -23.61 0.45
CA THR A 149 -8.73 -22.98 -0.87
C THR A 149 -9.55 -21.70 -0.77
N ILE A 150 -9.17 -20.70 -1.58
CA ILE A 150 -9.93 -19.47 -1.79
C ILE A 150 -10.44 -19.43 -3.22
N ASN A 151 -11.74 -19.21 -3.34
CA ASN A 151 -12.43 -18.89 -4.58
C ASN A 151 -13.19 -17.58 -4.39
N THR A 152 -13.58 -16.94 -5.49
CA THR A 152 -14.48 -15.78 -5.44
C THR A 152 -15.57 -15.96 -6.46
N GLN A 153 -16.74 -15.40 -6.18
CA GLN A 153 -17.84 -15.28 -7.11
C GLN A 153 -18.09 -13.78 -7.31
N PRO A 154 -17.56 -13.19 -8.38
CA PRO A 154 -17.86 -11.82 -8.78
C PRO A 154 -19.34 -11.67 -9.05
N ASP A 155 -19.88 -10.50 -8.73
CA ASP A 155 -21.24 -10.09 -9.07
C ASP A 155 -21.24 -8.57 -9.25
N GLU A 156 -22.28 -8.02 -9.87
CA GLU A 156 -22.41 -6.58 -10.13
C GLU A 156 -22.47 -5.75 -8.84
N ARG A 157 -23.00 -6.33 -7.76
CA ARG A 157 -23.26 -5.61 -6.50
C ARG A 157 -22.61 -6.23 -5.26
N ALA A 158 -22.41 -7.54 -5.24
CA ALA A 158 -21.96 -8.24 -4.03
C ALA A 158 -21.11 -9.47 -4.37
N TRP A 159 -19.79 -9.32 -4.30
CA TRP A 159 -18.88 -10.46 -4.45
C TRP A 159 -18.99 -11.40 -3.24
N GLN A 160 -18.77 -12.67 -3.47
CA GLN A 160 -18.58 -13.66 -2.40
C GLN A 160 -17.13 -14.11 -2.36
N LEU A 161 -16.55 -14.13 -1.16
CA LEU A 161 -15.33 -14.87 -0.85
C LEU A 161 -15.74 -16.27 -0.40
N ILE A 162 -15.20 -17.28 -1.07
CA ILE A 162 -15.57 -18.68 -0.88
C ILE A 162 -14.36 -19.43 -0.33
N PHE A 163 -14.57 -20.20 0.72
CA PHE A 163 -13.56 -21.05 1.34
C PHE A 163 -13.89 -22.52 1.10
N GLY A 164 -12.89 -23.29 0.67
CA GLY A 164 -13.04 -24.72 0.43
C GLY A 164 -11.98 -25.57 1.14
N LYS A 165 -12.23 -26.88 1.17
CA LYS A 165 -11.26 -27.89 1.61
C LYS A 165 -10.12 -27.97 0.59
N LEU A 166 -8.88 -28.03 1.09
CA LEU A 166 -7.70 -28.37 0.30
C LEU A 166 -7.51 -29.88 0.36
N GLU A 167 -7.76 -30.60 -0.74
CA GLU A 167 -7.64 -32.07 -0.75
C GLU A 167 -6.20 -32.53 -0.86
N LYS A 168 -5.36 -31.78 -1.57
CA LYS A 168 -3.93 -32.07 -1.74
C LYS A 168 -3.13 -30.80 -2.01
N GLU A 169 -1.85 -30.83 -1.63
CA GLU A 169 -0.92 -29.78 -2.04
C GLU A 169 -0.82 -29.71 -3.57
N GLY A 170 -0.74 -28.50 -4.11
CA GLY A 170 -0.72 -28.27 -5.55
C GLY A 170 -2.03 -28.63 -6.26
N GLN A 171 -3.15 -28.77 -5.54
CA GLN A 171 -4.48 -28.95 -6.13
C GLN A 171 -4.71 -27.91 -7.24
N TRP A 172 -5.18 -28.37 -8.39
CA TRP A 172 -5.49 -27.49 -9.51
C TRP A 172 -6.75 -26.69 -9.22
N GLY A 173 -6.77 -25.40 -9.58
CA GLY A 173 -7.86 -24.50 -9.19
C GLY A 173 -9.12 -24.57 -10.08
N VAL A 174 -9.09 -25.30 -11.20
CA VAL A 174 -10.21 -25.39 -12.16
C VAL A 174 -10.47 -26.86 -12.55
N PRO A 175 -11.73 -27.32 -12.59
CA PRO A 175 -12.96 -26.57 -12.28
C PRO A 175 -13.08 -26.21 -10.79
N TYR A 176 -13.90 -25.21 -10.48
CA TYR A 176 -14.36 -25.02 -9.11
C TYR A 176 -15.20 -26.25 -8.71
N LEU A 177 -14.99 -26.75 -7.49
CA LEU A 177 -15.60 -27.98 -6.98
C LEU A 177 -16.57 -27.63 -5.83
N PRO A 178 -17.89 -27.50 -6.09
CA PRO A 178 -18.87 -27.13 -5.06
C PRO A 178 -18.88 -28.06 -3.86
N ALA A 179 -18.58 -29.35 -4.07
CA ALA A 179 -18.52 -30.35 -3.00
C ALA A 179 -17.43 -30.10 -1.95
N LEU A 180 -16.43 -29.27 -2.28
CA LEU A 180 -15.35 -28.88 -1.37
C LEU A 180 -15.63 -27.57 -0.64
N GLU A 181 -16.67 -26.81 -1.02
CA GLU A 181 -17.03 -25.57 -0.34
C GLU A 181 -17.38 -25.83 1.13
N ILE A 182 -16.79 -25.04 2.01
CA ILE A 182 -17.04 -25.06 3.46
C ILE A 182 -17.95 -23.89 3.83
N ALA A 183 -17.66 -22.71 3.28
CA ALA A 183 -18.38 -21.49 3.60
C ALA A 183 -18.17 -20.39 2.56
N ARG A 184 -19.04 -19.39 2.59
CA ARG A 184 -18.88 -18.13 1.85
C ARG A 184 -19.21 -16.93 2.72
N THR A 185 -18.60 -15.80 2.41
CA THR A 185 -18.79 -14.53 3.12
C THR A 185 -18.83 -13.38 2.12
N PRO A 186 -19.71 -12.38 2.30
CA PRO A 186 -19.80 -11.25 1.39
C PRO A 186 -18.52 -10.40 1.42
N MET A 187 -18.17 -9.84 0.27
CA MET A 187 -17.08 -8.86 0.13
C MET A 187 -17.64 -7.48 -0.22
N THR A 188 -16.97 -6.44 0.26
CA THR A 188 -17.20 -5.06 -0.18
C THR A 188 -16.43 -4.81 -1.46
N VAL A 189 -17.11 -4.33 -2.50
CA VAL A 189 -16.52 -4.05 -3.82
C VAL A 189 -16.45 -2.55 -4.05
N GLN A 190 -15.34 -2.08 -4.58
CA GLN A 190 -15.15 -0.70 -4.98
C GLN A 190 -14.44 -0.62 -6.33
N LYS A 191 -14.71 0.47 -7.07
CA LYS A 191 -14.01 0.78 -8.31
C LYS A 191 -12.69 1.47 -8.00
N LEU A 192 -11.62 1.02 -8.64
CA LEU A 192 -10.30 1.63 -8.59
C LEU A 192 -10.17 2.75 -9.62
N SER A 193 -9.48 3.82 -9.23
CA SER A 193 -9.16 4.93 -10.13
C SER A 193 -8.02 4.60 -11.10
N LYS A 194 -7.14 3.65 -10.73
CA LYS A 194 -6.05 3.14 -11.56
C LYS A 194 -6.18 1.62 -11.68
N PRO A 195 -6.17 1.06 -12.89
CA PRO A 195 -6.30 -0.38 -13.07
C PRO A 195 -5.06 -1.12 -12.57
N VAL A 196 -5.27 -2.29 -11.97
CA VAL A 196 -4.24 -3.23 -11.51
C VAL A 196 -4.05 -4.31 -12.58
N GLU A 197 -2.96 -4.25 -13.36
CA GLU A 197 -2.75 -5.17 -14.50
C GLU A 197 -2.63 -6.64 -14.09
N GLN A 198 -2.01 -6.90 -12.94
CA GLN A 198 -1.72 -8.24 -12.45
C GLN A 198 -2.49 -8.50 -11.15
N LEU A 199 -3.25 -9.61 -11.10
CA LEU A 199 -4.02 -9.99 -9.91
C LEU A 199 -3.14 -9.92 -8.67
N THR A 200 -3.62 -9.17 -7.68
CA THR A 200 -2.92 -8.94 -6.43
C THR A 200 -3.86 -9.19 -5.27
N ILE A 201 -3.43 -10.05 -4.36
CA ILE A 201 -4.13 -10.36 -3.12
C ILE A 201 -3.20 -9.97 -1.97
N ASP A 202 -3.74 -9.22 -1.01
CA ASP A 202 -2.98 -8.67 0.11
C ASP A 202 -3.84 -8.58 1.39
N ILE A 203 -3.20 -8.49 2.56
CA ILE A 203 -3.87 -8.16 3.82
C ILE A 203 -3.71 -6.66 4.07
N ASP A 204 -4.77 -5.91 3.79
CA ASP A 204 -4.82 -4.48 4.04
C ASP A 204 -5.14 -4.20 5.52
N ARG A 205 -4.29 -3.41 6.16
CA ARG A 205 -4.37 -3.06 7.59
C ARG A 205 -4.69 -1.58 7.83
N LYS A 206 -5.08 -0.86 6.77
CA LYS A 206 -5.43 0.57 6.88
C LYS A 206 -6.69 0.77 7.72
N GLY A 207 -6.64 1.77 8.61
CA GLY A 207 -7.79 2.17 9.44
C GLY A 207 -8.01 1.32 10.69
N GLY A 208 -6.97 0.64 11.20
CA GLY A 208 -7.01 -0.06 12.49
C GLY A 208 -7.63 -1.46 12.50
N GLY A 209 -8.14 -1.93 11.35
CA GLY A 209 -8.59 -3.32 11.17
C GLY A 209 -7.83 -4.00 10.02
N GLN A 210 -7.99 -5.32 9.90
CA GLN A 210 -7.42 -6.12 8.81
C GLN A 210 -8.52 -6.65 7.88
N ARG A 211 -8.23 -6.62 6.58
CA ARG A 211 -9.12 -7.13 5.53
C ARG A 211 -8.30 -7.86 4.46
N LEU A 212 -8.78 -9.01 4.01
CA LEU A 212 -8.25 -9.65 2.82
C LEU A 212 -8.75 -8.83 1.62
N ARG A 213 -7.83 -8.31 0.81
CA ARG A 213 -8.14 -7.47 -0.36
C ARG A 213 -7.66 -8.17 -1.62
N ILE A 214 -8.52 -8.20 -2.64
CA ILE A 214 -8.26 -8.77 -3.96
C ILE A 214 -8.46 -7.64 -4.98
N GLU A 215 -7.42 -7.35 -5.76
CA GLU A 215 -7.44 -6.29 -6.76
C GLU A 215 -7.01 -6.82 -8.12
N TRP A 216 -7.81 -6.53 -9.14
CA TRP A 216 -7.47 -6.84 -10.52
C TRP A 216 -8.26 -5.93 -11.46
N GLY A 217 -7.58 -5.37 -12.44
CA GLY A 217 -8.13 -4.34 -13.31
C GLY A 217 -8.69 -3.18 -12.49
N THR A 218 -9.92 -2.78 -12.78
CA THR A 218 -10.61 -1.62 -12.20
C THR A 218 -11.38 -1.93 -10.93
N VAL A 219 -11.26 -3.15 -10.37
CA VAL A 219 -12.02 -3.57 -9.18
C VAL A 219 -11.11 -3.92 -8.01
N SER A 220 -11.59 -3.59 -6.80
CA SER A 220 -11.01 -3.99 -5.53
C SER A 220 -12.14 -4.56 -4.66
N ALA A 221 -12.02 -5.83 -4.30
CA ALA A 221 -12.95 -6.51 -3.41
C ALA A 221 -12.25 -6.82 -2.09
N SER A 222 -12.92 -6.60 -0.96
CA SER A 222 -12.34 -6.86 0.35
C SER A 222 -13.29 -7.51 1.34
N ALA A 223 -12.76 -8.40 2.16
CA ALA A 223 -13.46 -9.04 3.26
C ALA A 223 -12.72 -8.74 4.58
N PRO A 224 -13.32 -8.00 5.53
CA PRO A 224 -12.73 -7.79 6.84
C PRO A 224 -12.66 -9.10 7.62
N PHE A 225 -11.63 -9.26 8.44
CA PHE A 225 -11.53 -10.40 9.34
C PHE A 225 -10.94 -10.03 10.71
N THR A 226 -11.21 -10.87 11.70
CA THR A 226 -10.60 -10.80 13.03
C THR A 226 -9.83 -12.08 13.31
N ILE A 227 -8.95 -12.03 14.31
CA ILE A 227 -8.13 -13.15 14.75
C ILE A 227 -8.71 -13.66 16.07
N GLY A 228 -9.00 -14.96 16.12
CA GLY A 228 -9.41 -15.64 17.34
C GLY A 228 -8.27 -15.69 18.36
N LYS A 229 -8.63 -15.73 19.64
CA LYS A 229 -7.67 -15.95 20.72
C LYS A 229 -7.13 -17.37 20.70
#